data_AF-A0A925B132-F1
#
_entry.id   AF-A0A925B132-F1
#
_cell.length_a   1.000
_cell.length_b   1.000
_cell.length_c   1.000
_cell.angle_alpha   90.00
_cell.angle_beta   90.00
_cell.angle_gamma   90.00
#
_symmetry.space_group_name_H-M   'P 1'
#
loop_
_entity.id
_entity.type
_entity.pdbx_description
1 polymer ?
#
loop_
_entity_poly.entity_id
_entity_poly.type
_entity_poly.pdbx_seq_one_letter_code
_entity_poly.pdbx_strand_id
1 'polypeptide(L)'
;MTRKILIVDDHDDLATELQTVFNRHGHEVKTLESREEALHLHHLQGFDVIITDLDNYDEQQSTEDIHVFKIGAANLRSDFDENELHLIVETTLDYKAKFLDDRPHENEWREKIEFELPSAIAPMHSILNYLQERLAKMGVIERETSNVFIALDEAFVNAVKHGNRFNHEKIVKISAEISPSEARFTVEDEGEGFDVSAIPDPLDPENLFKTSGRGVLLIQNIMDEVSYNERGNQVTMIKRSTVSKVKS
;
A
#
# COMPACT_ATOMS: atom_id res chain seq x y z
N MET A 1 -18.38 10.43 10.82
CA MET A 1 -18.47 10.54 12.29
C MET A 1 -17.20 11.23 12.79
N THR A 2 -17.09 11.66 14.05
CA THR A 2 -15.78 12.13 14.55
C THR A 2 -14.88 10.91 14.73
N ARG A 3 -13.71 10.93 14.09
CA ARG A 3 -12.70 9.86 14.17
C ARG A 3 -11.47 10.38 14.89
N LYS A 4 -10.82 9.53 15.68
CA LYS A 4 -9.55 9.81 16.32
C LYS A 4 -8.42 9.38 15.41
N ILE A 5 -7.67 10.34 14.90
CA ILE A 5 -6.59 10.11 13.95
C ILE A 5 -5.25 10.42 14.63
N LEU A 6 -4.35 9.46 14.63
CA LEU A 6 -2.96 9.67 15.03
C LEU A 6 -2.12 9.85 13.77
N ILE A 7 -1.29 10.89 13.75
CA ILE A 7 -0.30 11.12 12.70
C ILE A 7 1.07 11.16 13.37
N VAL A 8 2.01 10.38 12.86
CA VAL A 8 3.40 10.38 13.31
C VAL A 8 4.26 10.76 12.13
N ASP A 9 4.96 11.88 12.20
CA ASP A 9 5.71 12.46 11.09
C ASP A 9 6.96 13.14 11.63
N ASP A 10 8.13 12.69 11.19
CA ASP A 10 9.43 13.20 11.64
C ASP A 10 9.89 14.49 10.94
N HIS A 11 9.18 14.91 9.89
CA HIS A 11 9.44 16.15 9.16
C HIS A 11 8.36 17.23 9.35
N ASP A 12 7.26 16.87 10.02
CA ASP A 12 6.09 17.70 10.39
C ASP A 12 5.32 18.36 9.22
N ASP A 13 5.81 18.24 7.99
CA ASP A 13 5.22 18.82 6.79
C ASP A 13 3.89 18.17 6.42
N LEU A 14 3.82 16.84 6.48
CA LEU A 14 2.59 16.10 6.25
C LEU A 14 1.63 16.24 7.44
N ALA A 15 2.13 16.16 8.67
CA ALA A 15 1.33 16.21 9.89
C ALA A 15 0.57 17.52 10.05
N THR A 16 1.22 18.67 9.85
CA THR A 16 0.58 19.99 10.00
C THR A 16 -0.58 20.19 9.03
N GLU A 17 -0.40 19.82 7.76
CA GLU A 17 -1.45 19.95 6.74
C GLU A 17 -2.61 18.99 6.98
N LEU A 18 -2.31 17.71 7.25
CA LEU A 18 -3.35 16.72 7.50
C LEU A 18 -4.13 17.02 8.79
N GLN A 19 -3.46 17.50 9.84
CA GLN A 19 -4.13 17.95 11.05
C GLN A 19 -5.14 19.06 10.74
N THR A 20 -4.73 20.06 9.97
CA THR A 20 -5.61 21.16 9.58
C THR A 20 -6.83 20.67 8.80
N VAL A 21 -6.61 19.79 7.81
CA VAL A 21 -7.68 19.28 6.95
C VAL A 21 -8.64 18.37 7.71
N PHE A 22 -8.14 17.42 8.49
CA PHE A 22 -9.00 16.48 9.22
C PHE A 22 -9.76 17.15 10.37
N ASN A 23 -9.16 18.10 11.08
CA ASN A 23 -9.87 18.91 12.08
C ASN A 23 -11.03 19.71 11.42
N ARG A 24 -10.82 20.25 10.22
CA ARG A 24 -11.87 20.95 9.47
C ARG A 24 -13.03 20.03 9.06
N HIS A 25 -12.76 18.75 8.87
CA HIS A 25 -13.78 17.72 8.61
C HIS A 25 -14.41 17.14 9.91
N GLY A 26 -14.02 17.66 11.08
CA GLY A 26 -14.61 17.29 12.37
C GLY A 26 -14.02 16.04 13.02
N HIS A 27 -12.82 15.61 12.60
CA HIS A 27 -12.05 14.56 13.26
C HIS A 27 -11.18 15.12 14.38
N GLU A 28 -10.82 14.28 15.36
CA GLU A 28 -9.87 14.60 16.42
C GLU A 28 -8.49 14.11 16.00
N VAL A 29 -7.56 15.03 15.74
CA VAL A 29 -6.21 14.68 15.29
C VAL A 29 -5.18 14.88 16.40
N LYS A 30 -4.34 13.86 16.63
CA LYS A 30 -3.12 13.96 17.41
C LYS A 30 -1.91 13.77 16.49
N THR A 31 -0.94 14.67 16.60
CA THR A 31 0.34 14.57 15.89
C THR A 31 1.46 14.20 16.87
N LEU A 32 2.49 13.50 16.40
CA LEU A 32 3.72 13.16 17.10
C LEU A 32 4.89 13.31 16.12
N GLU A 33 6.06 13.73 16.62
CA GLU A 33 7.22 14.05 15.78
C GLU A 33 8.23 12.90 15.68
N SER A 34 8.02 11.80 16.39
CA SER A 34 8.97 10.69 16.37
C SER A 34 8.35 9.33 16.67
N ARG A 35 9.06 8.29 16.25
CA ARG A 35 8.74 6.90 16.57
C ARG A 35 8.77 6.63 18.08
N GLU A 36 9.70 7.25 18.80
CA GLU A 36 9.88 7.07 20.24
C GLU A 36 8.66 7.57 21.01
N GLU A 37 8.15 8.75 20.65
CA GLU A 37 6.91 9.29 21.21
C GLU A 37 5.71 8.38 20.96
N ALA A 38 5.62 7.81 19.75
CA ALA A 38 4.56 6.88 19.40
C ALA A 38 4.63 5.58 20.23
N LEU A 39 5.84 5.06 20.49
CA LEU A 39 6.04 3.86 21.32
C LEU A 39 5.70 4.10 22.80
N HIS A 40 5.91 5.32 23.30
CA HIS A 40 5.50 5.72 24.65
C HIS A 40 3.99 5.96 24.80
N LEU A 41 3.25 5.99 23.69
CA LEU A 41 1.81 6.15 23.70
C LEU A 41 1.12 4.83 24.16
N HIS A 42 0.75 4.77 25.44
CA HIS A 42 0.12 3.58 26.05
C HIS A 42 -1.17 3.07 25.38
N HIS A 43 -1.79 3.85 24.47
CA HIS A 43 -3.13 3.57 23.92
C HIS A 43 -3.22 3.79 22.40
N LEU A 44 -2.32 3.20 21.60
CA LEU A 44 -2.44 3.21 20.13
C LEU A 44 -3.78 2.62 19.64
N GLN A 45 -4.37 1.67 20.39
CA GLN A 45 -5.69 1.11 20.09
C GLN A 45 -6.85 2.10 20.26
N GLY A 46 -6.63 3.27 20.86
CA GLY A 46 -7.65 4.30 21.02
C GLY A 46 -7.87 5.19 19.79
N PHE A 47 -7.07 5.00 18.73
CA PHE A 47 -7.18 5.72 17.48
C PHE A 47 -7.87 4.87 16.42
N ASP A 48 -8.78 5.48 15.67
CA ASP A 48 -9.49 4.83 14.58
C ASP A 48 -8.58 4.65 13.37
N VAL A 49 -7.72 5.65 13.12
CA VAL A 49 -6.75 5.69 12.03
C VAL A 49 -5.39 6.13 12.56
N ILE A 50 -4.34 5.46 12.10
CA ILE A 50 -2.94 5.78 12.38
C ILE A 50 -2.24 5.99 11.04
N ILE A 51 -1.64 7.16 10.85
CA ILE A 51 -0.82 7.51 9.70
C ILE A 51 0.61 7.69 10.21
N THR A 52 1.58 7.06 9.58
CA THR A 52 3.00 7.27 9.92
C THR A 52 3.78 7.60 8.66
N ASP A 53 4.60 8.63 8.71
CA ASP A 53 5.59 9.00 7.69
C ASP A 53 6.93 9.17 8.41
N LEU A 54 7.84 8.22 8.26
CA LEU A 54 9.05 8.16 9.08
C LEU A 54 10.25 7.74 8.25
N ASP A 55 11.37 8.43 8.40
CA ASP A 55 12.66 7.98 7.90
C ASP A 55 13.31 7.03 8.92
N ASN A 56 13.68 5.84 8.47
CA ASN A 56 14.47 4.91 9.26
C ASN A 56 15.94 5.07 8.86
N TYR A 57 16.62 6.02 9.51
CA TYR A 57 18.07 6.09 9.50
C TYR A 57 18.60 4.91 10.30
N ASP A 58 19.00 3.84 9.63
CA ASP A 58 19.60 2.70 10.33
C ASP A 58 20.96 3.13 10.91
N GLU A 59 20.98 3.38 12.23
CA GLU A 59 22.17 3.80 12.98
C GLU A 59 23.32 2.78 12.88
N GLN A 60 23.08 1.57 12.37
CA GLN A 60 24.07 0.52 12.17
C GLN A 60 24.62 0.47 10.73
N GLN A 61 25.30 1.54 10.27
CA GLN A 61 26.16 1.49 9.07
C GLN A 61 25.50 0.93 7.79
N SER A 62 24.18 1.03 7.66
CA SER A 62 23.48 0.81 6.39
C SER A 62 23.83 1.96 5.44
N THR A 63 24.17 1.64 4.19
CA THR A 63 24.32 2.63 3.12
C THR A 63 22.99 2.99 2.44
N GLU A 64 21.86 2.52 3.00
CA GLU A 64 20.53 2.67 2.41
C GLU A 64 19.62 3.46 3.36
N ASP A 65 19.04 4.54 2.83
CA ASP A 65 18.01 5.34 3.50
C ASP A 65 16.63 4.71 3.23
N ILE A 66 15.88 4.33 4.26
CA ILE A 66 14.55 3.72 4.10
C ILE A 66 13.49 4.68 4.61
N HIS A 67 12.66 5.17 3.69
CA HIS A 67 11.48 5.95 4.00
C HIS A 67 10.27 5.03 4.21
N VAL A 68 9.61 5.14 5.35
CA VAL A 68 8.49 4.26 5.75
C VAL A 68 7.22 5.07 5.88
N PHE A 69 6.25 4.78 5.01
CA PHE A 69 4.92 5.37 5.06
C PHE A 69 3.88 4.29 5.37
N LYS A 70 2.94 4.55 6.28
CA LYS A 70 1.88 3.60 6.64
C LYS A 70 0.56 4.28 6.92
N ILE A 71 -0.53 3.65 6.48
CA ILE A 71 -1.90 3.94 6.94
C ILE A 71 -2.51 2.68 7.55
N GLY A 72 -2.87 2.73 8.83
CA GLY A 72 -3.61 1.68 9.53
C GLY A 72 -4.98 2.18 9.96
N ALA A 73 -6.04 1.48 9.56
CA ALA A 73 -7.43 1.84 9.88
C ALA A 73 -8.22 0.64 10.41
N ALA A 74 -7.54 -0.34 11.01
CA ALA A 74 -8.14 -1.60 11.45
C ALA A 74 -9.25 -1.45 12.50
N ASN A 75 -9.35 -0.29 13.16
CA ASN A 75 -10.39 -0.01 14.16
C ASN A 75 -11.71 0.50 13.55
N LEU A 76 -11.75 0.87 12.27
CA LEU A 76 -12.97 1.30 11.57
C LEU A 76 -13.94 0.15 11.20
N ARG A 77 -13.69 -1.07 11.68
CA ARG A 77 -14.47 -2.27 11.31
C ARG A 77 -15.89 -2.29 11.88
N SER A 78 -16.08 -1.77 13.10
CA SER A 78 -17.33 -1.91 13.87
C SER A 78 -18.45 -0.93 13.49
N ASP A 79 -18.09 0.23 12.96
CA ASP A 79 -19.01 1.28 12.50
C ASP A 79 -18.55 1.78 11.13
N PHE A 80 -18.31 0.81 10.25
CA PHE A 80 -17.69 0.98 8.96
C PHE A 80 -18.53 1.85 8.01
N ASP A 81 -17.88 2.88 7.47
CA ASP A 81 -18.37 3.68 6.35
C ASP A 81 -17.28 3.69 5.26
N GLU A 82 -17.57 3.05 4.13
CA GLU A 82 -16.63 2.90 3.02
C GLU A 82 -16.25 4.24 2.38
N ASN A 83 -17.19 5.20 2.32
CA ASN A 83 -16.91 6.53 1.76
C ASN A 83 -16.02 7.36 2.69
N GLU A 84 -16.24 7.24 4.01
CA GLU A 84 -15.39 7.90 5.00
C GLU A 84 -13.96 7.34 4.96
N LEU A 85 -13.80 6.02 4.90
CA LEU A 85 -12.48 5.39 4.73
C LEU A 85 -11.81 5.85 3.44
N HIS A 86 -12.54 5.85 2.32
CA HIS A 86 -12.04 6.33 1.03
C HIS A 86 -11.55 7.77 1.12
N LEU A 87 -12.34 8.68 1.70
CA LEU A 87 -11.99 10.09 1.81
C LEU A 87 -10.75 10.31 2.68
N ILE A 88 -10.62 9.57 3.80
CA ILE A 88 -9.44 9.65 4.66
C ILE A 88 -8.19 9.19 3.88
N VAL A 89 -8.25 8.02 3.25
CA VAL A 89 -7.12 7.47 2.47
C VAL A 89 -6.76 8.38 1.30
N GLU A 90 -7.74 8.81 0.52
CA GLU A 90 -7.53 9.71 -0.62
C GLU A 90 -6.89 11.03 -0.17
N THR A 91 -7.44 11.67 0.86
CA THR A 91 -6.89 12.92 1.41
C THR A 91 -5.45 12.73 1.87
N THR A 92 -5.16 11.66 2.61
CA THR A 92 -3.79 11.38 3.07
C THR A 92 -2.84 11.22 1.90
N LEU A 93 -3.21 10.43 0.89
CA LEU A 93 -2.36 10.15 -0.27
C LEU A 93 -2.17 11.38 -1.16
N ASP A 94 -3.19 12.21 -1.34
CA ASP A 94 -3.11 13.47 -2.10
C ASP A 94 -2.13 14.46 -1.46
N TYR A 95 -2.13 14.55 -0.12
CA TYR A 95 -1.18 15.40 0.60
C TYR A 95 0.21 14.79 0.60
N LYS A 96 0.33 13.49 0.86
CA LYS A 96 1.62 12.79 0.75
C LYS A 96 2.22 12.95 -0.63
N ALA A 97 1.40 12.93 -1.70
CA ALA A 97 1.82 13.12 -3.08
C ALA A 97 2.38 14.53 -3.37
N LYS A 98 1.91 15.57 -2.65
CA LYS A 98 2.37 16.96 -2.79
C LYS A 98 3.72 17.21 -2.14
N PHE A 99 4.01 16.52 -1.04
CA PHE A 99 5.30 16.58 -0.33
C PHE A 99 6.34 15.62 -0.90
N LEU A 100 6.03 15.00 -2.03
CA LEU A 100 7.02 14.27 -2.80
C LEU A 100 7.94 15.27 -3.49
N ASP A 101 9.25 15.04 -3.36
CA ASP A 101 10.33 15.57 -4.21
C ASP A 101 11.26 16.66 -3.62
N ASP A 102 11.12 17.06 -2.35
CA ASP A 102 12.05 18.06 -1.78
C ASP A 102 13.26 17.47 -1.02
N ARG A 103 13.38 16.14 -0.92
CA ARG A 103 14.50 15.50 -0.21
C ARG A 103 15.63 15.14 -1.18
N PRO A 104 16.80 15.80 -1.12
CA PRO A 104 17.99 15.35 -1.84
C PRO A 104 18.48 14.04 -1.24
N HIS A 105 18.49 12.96 -2.03
CA HIS A 105 19.03 11.68 -1.60
C HIS A 105 20.49 11.59 -1.99
N GLU A 106 21.39 11.61 -1.01
CA GLU A 106 22.83 11.39 -1.22
C GLU A 106 23.15 9.90 -1.43
N ASN A 107 22.31 9.00 -0.92
CA ASN A 107 22.45 7.55 -0.99
C ASN A 107 21.38 6.86 -1.86
N GLU A 108 21.55 5.57 -2.12
CA GLU A 108 20.44 4.74 -2.63
C GLU A 108 19.35 4.70 -1.55
N TRP A 109 18.14 5.10 -1.93
CA TRP A 109 17.00 5.17 -1.01
C TRP A 109 15.91 4.20 -1.44
N ARG A 110 15.17 3.71 -0.45
CA ARG A 110 14.05 2.78 -0.63
C ARG A 110 12.82 3.33 0.06
N GLU A 111 11.67 2.99 -0.50
CA GLU A 111 10.38 3.27 0.13
C GLU A 111 9.75 1.97 0.60
N LYS A 112 9.22 1.99 1.82
CA LYS A 112 8.33 0.97 2.33
C LYS A 112 6.97 1.61 2.62
N ILE A 113 5.97 1.23 1.85
CA ILE A 113 4.61 1.76 1.94
C ILE A 113 3.67 0.65 2.40
N GLU A 114 2.92 0.87 3.48
CA GLU A 114 2.03 -0.13 4.07
C GLU A 114 0.59 0.40 4.25
N PHE A 115 -0.39 -0.43 3.91
CA PHE A 115 -1.81 -0.16 4.20
C PHE A 115 -2.41 -1.34 4.96
N GLU A 116 -3.12 -1.06 6.05
CA GLU A 116 -3.84 -2.05 6.83
C GLU A 116 -5.27 -1.56 7.04
N LEU A 117 -6.17 -1.94 6.12
CA LEU A 117 -7.48 -1.32 5.97
C LEU A 117 -8.60 -2.35 6.04
N PRO A 118 -9.80 -1.97 6.50
CA PRO A 118 -11.01 -2.76 6.29
C PRO A 118 -11.19 -3.16 4.82
N SER A 119 -11.73 -4.36 4.59
CA SER A 119 -11.92 -4.93 3.26
C SER A 119 -12.94 -4.13 2.45
N ALA A 120 -12.46 -3.20 1.63
CA ALA A 120 -13.25 -2.22 0.88
C ALA A 120 -12.64 -1.95 -0.50
N ILE A 121 -13.47 -1.64 -1.50
CA ILE A 121 -12.99 -1.34 -2.86
C ILE A 121 -12.75 0.16 -3.02
N ALA A 122 -13.56 1.03 -2.43
CA ALA A 122 -13.49 2.47 -2.65
C ALA A 122 -12.08 3.08 -2.47
N PRO A 123 -11.31 2.80 -1.38
CA PRO A 123 -9.96 3.36 -1.23
C PRO A 123 -8.93 2.81 -2.22
N MET A 124 -9.21 1.70 -2.91
CA MET A 124 -8.22 1.01 -3.75
C MET A 124 -7.75 1.86 -4.92
N HIS A 125 -8.63 2.66 -5.53
CA HIS A 125 -8.25 3.49 -6.67
C HIS A 125 -7.17 4.52 -6.29
N SER A 126 -7.33 5.21 -5.17
CA SER A 126 -6.36 6.19 -4.67
C SER A 126 -5.03 5.52 -4.30
N ILE A 127 -5.07 4.32 -3.71
CA ILE A 127 -3.86 3.54 -3.40
C ILE A 127 -3.12 3.13 -4.68
N LEU A 128 -3.83 2.61 -5.68
CA LEU A 128 -3.25 2.19 -6.95
C LEU A 128 -2.59 3.37 -7.68
N ASN A 129 -3.28 4.51 -7.76
CA ASN A 129 -2.73 5.72 -8.37
C ASN A 129 -1.47 6.18 -7.66
N TYR A 130 -1.50 6.24 -6.32
CA TYR A 130 -0.34 6.62 -5.52
C TYR A 130 0.85 5.67 -5.74
N LEU A 131 0.63 4.36 -5.69
CA LEU A 131 1.69 3.37 -5.93
C LEU A 131 2.25 3.48 -7.35
N GLN A 132 1.41 3.68 -8.37
CA GLN A 132 1.87 3.87 -9.75
C GLN A 132 2.73 5.14 -9.89
N GLU A 133 2.36 6.23 -9.22
CA GLU A 133 3.17 7.44 -9.16
C GLU A 133 4.51 7.21 -8.48
N ARG A 134 4.53 6.43 -7.39
CA ARG A 134 5.79 6.10 -6.70
C ARG A 134 6.71 5.23 -7.55
N LEU A 135 6.18 4.21 -8.21
CA LEU A 135 6.94 3.38 -9.15
C LEU A 135 7.58 4.21 -10.28
N ALA A 136 6.82 5.16 -10.84
CA ALA A 136 7.31 6.02 -11.91
C ALA A 136 8.42 6.97 -11.41
N LYS A 137 8.23 7.60 -10.25
CA LYS A 137 9.24 8.47 -9.64
C LYS A 137 10.53 7.73 -9.27
N MET A 138 10.41 6.49 -8.81
CA MET A 138 11.56 5.62 -8.51
C MET A 138 12.23 5.05 -9.76
N GLY A 139 11.69 5.31 -10.95
CA GLY A 139 12.24 4.81 -12.21
C GLY A 139 12.11 3.29 -12.38
N VAL A 140 11.15 2.66 -11.70
CA VAL A 140 10.86 1.23 -11.87
C VAL A 140 10.08 1.01 -13.17
N ILE A 141 9.15 1.90 -13.47
CA ILE A 141 8.27 1.81 -14.65
C ILE A 141 8.15 3.16 -15.35
N GLU A 142 7.78 3.11 -16.63
CA GLU A 142 7.19 4.25 -17.33
C GLU A 142 5.68 4.27 -17.06
N ARG A 143 5.15 5.39 -16.54
CA ARG A 143 3.76 5.47 -16.05
C ARG A 143 2.74 5.17 -17.14
N GLU A 144 2.96 5.66 -18.35
CA GLU A 144 2.02 5.66 -19.48
C GLU A 144 1.95 4.32 -20.21
N THR A 145 3.00 3.51 -20.12
CA THR A 145 3.15 2.26 -20.90
C THR A 145 3.09 1.01 -20.03
N SER A 146 3.20 1.16 -18.71
CA SER A 146 3.23 0.04 -17.78
C SER A 146 1.86 -0.54 -17.47
N ASN A 147 1.79 -1.87 -17.50
CA ASN A 147 0.60 -2.63 -17.13
C ASN A 147 0.56 -3.04 -15.65
N VAL A 148 1.54 -2.63 -14.82
CA VAL A 148 1.63 -3.03 -13.40
C VAL A 148 0.35 -2.71 -12.63
N PHE A 149 -0.33 -1.60 -12.96
CA PHE A 149 -1.58 -1.22 -12.31
C PHE A 149 -2.67 -2.31 -12.45
N ILE A 150 -2.71 -3.04 -13.58
CA ILE A 150 -3.69 -4.12 -13.82
C ILE A 150 -3.43 -5.29 -12.86
N ALA A 151 -2.16 -5.64 -12.66
CA ALA A 151 -1.79 -6.72 -11.73
C ALA A 151 -2.11 -6.34 -10.28
N LEU A 152 -1.83 -5.10 -9.89
CA LEU A 152 -2.16 -4.60 -8.55
C LEU A 152 -3.68 -4.54 -8.32
N ASP A 153 -4.44 -4.01 -9.27
CA ASP A 153 -5.91 -3.95 -9.20
C ASP A 153 -6.51 -5.34 -9.05
N GLU A 154 -6.05 -6.30 -9.86
CA GLU A 154 -6.50 -7.68 -9.79
C GLU A 154 -6.12 -8.35 -8.46
N ALA A 155 -4.93 -8.10 -7.92
CA ALA A 155 -4.53 -8.61 -6.60
C ALA A 155 -5.43 -8.05 -5.49
N PHE A 156 -5.75 -6.76 -5.52
CA PHE A 156 -6.63 -6.11 -4.54
C PHE A 156 -8.07 -6.63 -4.65
N VAL A 157 -8.61 -6.75 -5.87
CA VAL A 157 -9.93 -7.33 -6.11
C VAL A 157 -9.98 -8.76 -5.60
N ASN A 158 -8.93 -9.56 -5.83
CA ASN A 158 -8.85 -10.92 -5.30
C ASN A 158 -8.89 -10.95 -3.77
N ALA A 159 -8.11 -10.11 -3.10
CA ALA A 159 -8.12 -10.00 -1.64
C ALA A 159 -9.50 -9.61 -1.09
N VAL A 160 -10.14 -8.58 -1.64
CA VAL A 160 -11.43 -8.05 -1.14
C VAL A 160 -12.60 -8.97 -1.49
N LYS A 161 -12.74 -9.34 -2.77
CA LYS A 161 -13.90 -10.07 -3.29
C LYS A 161 -13.81 -11.57 -3.06
N HIS A 162 -12.64 -12.17 -3.30
CA HIS A 162 -12.49 -13.63 -3.28
C HIS A 162 -12.01 -14.13 -1.92
N GLY A 163 -10.99 -13.46 -1.34
CA GLY A 163 -10.47 -13.77 -0.01
C GLY A 163 -11.44 -13.39 1.10
N ASN A 164 -11.67 -12.09 1.27
CA ASN A 164 -12.49 -11.53 2.35
C ASN A 164 -14.00 -11.58 2.07
N ARG A 165 -14.43 -11.87 0.84
CA ARG A 165 -15.84 -11.96 0.43
C ARG A 165 -16.64 -10.69 0.77
N PHE A 166 -16.04 -9.52 0.57
CA PHE A 166 -16.61 -8.21 0.91
C PHE A 166 -16.96 -8.03 2.39
N ASN A 167 -16.37 -8.82 3.28
CA ASN A 167 -16.58 -8.65 4.72
C ASN A 167 -15.71 -7.51 5.25
N HIS A 168 -16.31 -6.35 5.53
CA HIS A 168 -15.63 -5.18 6.09
C HIS A 168 -15.07 -5.39 7.50
N GLU A 169 -15.49 -6.43 8.23
CA GLU A 169 -14.88 -6.81 9.51
C GLU A 169 -13.53 -7.50 9.32
N LYS A 170 -13.16 -7.82 8.08
CA LYS A 170 -11.85 -8.33 7.73
C LYS A 170 -10.94 -7.22 7.21
N ILE A 171 -9.64 -7.45 7.34
CA ILE A 171 -8.58 -6.56 6.92
C ILE A 171 -7.96 -7.06 5.62
N VAL A 172 -7.56 -6.10 4.77
CA VAL A 172 -6.61 -6.32 3.68
C VAL A 172 -5.32 -5.58 4.05
N LYS A 173 -4.20 -6.30 3.98
CA LYS A 173 -2.86 -5.74 4.18
C LYS A 173 -2.17 -5.61 2.83
N ILE A 174 -1.65 -4.44 2.55
CA ILE A 174 -0.91 -4.13 1.33
C ILE A 174 0.46 -3.60 1.77
N SER A 175 1.53 -4.13 1.18
CA SER A 175 2.88 -3.61 1.36
C SER A 175 3.52 -3.40 -0.01
N ALA A 176 4.23 -2.31 -0.18
CA ALA A 176 5.07 -2.03 -1.33
C ALA A 176 6.48 -1.65 -0.85
N GLU A 177 7.49 -2.39 -1.27
CA GLU A 177 8.89 -2.07 -1.08
C GLU A 177 9.46 -1.66 -2.44
N ILE A 178 9.85 -0.39 -2.59
CA ILE A 178 10.22 0.19 -3.88
C ILE A 178 11.66 0.69 -3.79
N SER A 179 12.49 0.28 -4.74
CA SER A 179 13.84 0.78 -4.95
C SER A 179 14.04 1.14 -6.43
N PRO A 180 15.15 1.79 -6.80
CA PRO A 180 15.45 2.05 -8.21
C PRO A 180 15.63 0.78 -9.06
N SER A 181 15.85 -0.39 -8.43
CA SER A 181 16.08 -1.65 -9.15
C SER A 181 14.83 -2.51 -9.29
N GLU A 182 13.94 -2.49 -8.32
CA GLU A 182 12.73 -3.30 -8.31
C GLU A 182 11.66 -2.73 -7.37
N ALA A 183 10.43 -3.20 -7.56
CA ALA A 183 9.34 -3.04 -6.62
C ALA A 183 8.75 -4.39 -6.25
N ARG A 184 8.59 -4.62 -4.96
CA ARG A 184 7.95 -5.81 -4.37
C ARG A 184 6.64 -5.40 -3.75
N PHE A 185 5.58 -6.09 -4.12
CA PHE A 185 4.24 -5.89 -3.60
C PHE A 185 3.78 -7.14 -2.87
N THR A 186 3.15 -6.95 -1.71
CA THR A 186 2.49 -8.01 -0.97
C THR A 186 1.05 -7.60 -0.71
N VAL A 187 0.10 -8.47 -1.05
CA VAL A 187 -1.33 -8.27 -0.76
C VAL A 187 -1.82 -9.49 0.00
N GLU A 188 -2.34 -9.27 1.20
CA GLU A 188 -2.84 -10.32 2.09
C GLU A 188 -4.26 -10.03 2.54
N ASP A 189 -5.11 -11.06 2.49
CA ASP A 189 -6.48 -11.05 3.01
C ASP A 189 -6.65 -12.02 4.20
N GLU A 190 -7.76 -11.93 4.92
CA GLU A 190 -8.09 -12.82 6.05
C GLU A 190 -9.04 -13.96 5.62
N GLY A 191 -9.09 -14.28 4.33
CA GLY A 191 -9.82 -15.38 3.73
C GLY A 191 -9.21 -16.74 4.03
N GLU A 192 -9.91 -17.80 3.60
CA GLU A 192 -9.43 -19.17 3.77
C GLU A 192 -8.22 -19.48 2.86
N GLY A 193 -7.99 -18.64 1.85
CA GLY A 193 -7.01 -18.85 0.78
C GLY A 193 -7.51 -19.85 -0.25
N PHE A 194 -6.63 -20.24 -1.18
CA PHE A 194 -6.95 -21.20 -2.23
C PHE A 194 -5.72 -22.04 -2.59
N ASP A 195 -5.97 -23.22 -3.17
CA ASP A 195 -4.89 -24.07 -3.68
C ASP A 195 -4.34 -23.52 -4.99
N VAL A 196 -3.15 -22.93 -4.91
CA VAL A 196 -2.44 -22.33 -6.06
C VAL A 196 -2.05 -23.40 -7.08
N SER A 197 -1.79 -24.64 -6.65
CA SER A 197 -1.43 -25.75 -7.53
C SER A 197 -2.63 -26.25 -8.35
N ALA A 198 -3.85 -25.96 -7.90
CA ALA A 198 -5.07 -26.26 -8.61
C ALA A 198 -5.41 -25.22 -9.69
N ILE A 199 -4.63 -24.13 -9.80
CA ILE A 199 -4.82 -23.14 -10.87
C ILE A 199 -4.43 -23.80 -12.20
N PRO A 200 -5.34 -23.85 -13.18
CA PRO A 200 -5.07 -24.44 -14.48
C PRO A 200 -3.90 -23.75 -15.20
N ASP A 201 -3.12 -24.51 -15.97
CA ASP A 201 -1.99 -23.97 -16.75
C ASP A 201 -2.46 -22.81 -17.64
N PRO A 202 -1.88 -21.60 -17.46
CA PRO A 202 -2.16 -20.44 -18.28
C PRO A 202 -2.01 -20.62 -19.79
N LEU A 203 -1.08 -21.49 -20.18
CA LEU A 203 -0.67 -21.69 -21.57
C LEU A 203 -1.58 -22.68 -22.31
N ASP A 204 -2.52 -23.31 -21.61
CA ASP A 204 -3.49 -24.22 -22.20
C ASP A 204 -4.59 -23.44 -22.98
N PRO A 205 -4.75 -23.69 -24.30
CA PRO A 205 -5.80 -23.11 -25.13
C PRO A 205 -7.22 -23.23 -24.58
N GLU A 206 -7.53 -24.25 -23.77
CA GLU A 206 -8.85 -24.43 -23.19
C GLU A 206 -9.13 -23.47 -22.02
N ASN A 207 -8.09 -22.99 -21.34
CA ASN A 207 -8.21 -22.04 -20.23
C ASN A 207 -8.39 -20.59 -20.72
N LEU A 208 -7.97 -20.28 -21.95
CA LEU A 208 -8.18 -18.97 -22.60
C LEU A 208 -9.68 -18.60 -22.71
N PHE A 209 -10.59 -19.58 -22.79
CA PHE A 209 -12.03 -19.35 -22.94
C PHE A 209 -12.80 -19.30 -21.61
N LYS A 210 -12.15 -19.54 -20.46
CA LYS A 210 -12.79 -19.45 -19.14
C LYS A 210 -12.98 -17.98 -18.73
N THR A 211 -14.19 -17.65 -18.26
CA THR A 211 -14.59 -16.29 -17.83
C THR A 211 -14.18 -15.97 -16.39
N SER A 212 -13.84 -16.97 -15.59
CA SER A 212 -13.39 -16.85 -14.20
C SER A 212 -11.97 -17.40 -14.05
N GLY A 213 -11.15 -16.78 -13.19
CA GLY A 213 -9.78 -17.24 -12.91
C GLY A 213 -8.69 -16.63 -13.81
N ARG A 214 -9.02 -15.65 -14.64
CA ARG A 214 -8.03 -14.90 -15.43
C ARG A 214 -7.14 -13.99 -14.59
N GLY A 215 -7.57 -13.67 -13.36
CA GLY A 215 -6.87 -12.72 -12.52
C GLY A 215 -5.42 -13.11 -12.21
N VAL A 216 -5.23 -14.32 -11.70
CA VAL A 216 -3.90 -14.86 -11.41
C VAL A 216 -3.03 -14.92 -12.67
N LEU A 217 -3.64 -15.23 -13.81
CA LEU A 217 -2.97 -15.28 -15.11
C LEU A 217 -2.53 -13.89 -15.60
N LEU A 218 -3.34 -12.85 -15.36
CA LEU A 218 -2.96 -11.47 -15.65
C LEU A 218 -1.79 -11.04 -14.78
N ILE A 219 -1.84 -11.32 -13.47
CA ILE A 219 -0.77 -11.02 -12.53
C ILE A 219 0.53 -11.70 -12.98
N GLN A 220 0.49 -13.00 -13.31
CA GLN A 220 1.65 -13.78 -13.78
C GLN A 220 2.23 -13.28 -15.10
N ASN A 221 1.41 -12.75 -16.01
CA ASN A 221 1.90 -12.24 -17.29
C ASN A 221 2.50 -10.83 -17.20
N ILE A 222 2.14 -10.05 -16.18
CA ILE A 222 2.55 -8.64 -16.04
C ILE A 222 3.78 -8.51 -15.13
N MET A 223 3.79 -9.28 -14.04
CA MET A 223 4.83 -9.25 -13.01
C MET A 223 5.97 -10.21 -13.39
N ASP A 224 7.19 -9.93 -12.93
CA ASP A 224 8.34 -10.74 -13.30
C ASP A 224 8.54 -11.94 -12.36
N GLU A 225 8.07 -11.82 -11.12
CA GLU A 225 7.92 -12.94 -10.19
C GLU A 225 6.58 -12.84 -9.47
N VAL A 226 5.94 -13.99 -9.24
CA VAL A 226 4.70 -14.10 -8.47
C VAL A 226 4.80 -15.34 -7.61
N SER A 227 4.54 -15.19 -6.32
CA SER A 227 4.45 -16.29 -5.38
C SER A 227 3.28 -16.10 -4.43
N TYR A 228 2.76 -17.20 -3.92
CA TYR A 228 1.71 -17.20 -2.92
C TYR A 228 2.22 -17.89 -1.66
N ASN A 229 1.72 -17.49 -0.50
CA ASN A 229 1.99 -18.22 0.74
C ASN A 229 1.31 -19.60 0.72
N GLU A 230 1.66 -20.47 1.68
CA GLU A 230 1.13 -21.84 1.75
C GLU A 230 -0.41 -21.90 1.82
N ARG A 231 -1.02 -20.91 2.47
CA ARG A 231 -2.47 -20.81 2.60
C ARG A 231 -3.15 -20.35 1.30
N GLY A 232 -2.45 -19.59 0.45
CA GLY A 232 -3.00 -18.96 -0.75
C GLY A 232 -3.85 -17.71 -0.48
N ASN A 233 -3.68 -17.05 0.67
CA ASN A 233 -4.36 -15.79 1.00
C ASN A 233 -3.41 -14.57 0.99
N GLN A 234 -2.16 -14.78 0.58
CA GLN A 234 -1.19 -13.71 0.36
C GLN A 234 -0.50 -13.93 -0.98
N VAL A 235 -0.47 -12.91 -1.82
CA VAL A 235 0.33 -12.87 -3.04
C VAL A 235 1.51 -11.91 -2.86
N THR A 236 2.70 -12.36 -3.25
CA THR A 236 3.89 -11.51 -3.40
C THR A 236 4.22 -11.41 -4.88
N MET A 237 4.37 -10.18 -5.37
CA MET A 237 4.64 -9.87 -6.77
C MET A 237 5.88 -8.98 -6.88
N ILE A 238 6.78 -9.26 -7.81
CA ILE A 238 7.99 -8.46 -8.03
C ILE A 238 7.99 -7.92 -9.45
N LYS A 239 8.27 -6.62 -9.58
CA LYS A 239 8.57 -5.97 -10.86
C LYS A 239 9.96 -5.37 -10.82
N ARG A 240 10.82 -5.75 -11.76
CA ARG A 240 12.17 -5.20 -11.92
C ARG A 240 12.13 -3.96 -12.79
N SER A 241 13.03 -3.01 -12.51
CA SER A 241 13.14 -1.79 -13.29
C SER A 241 13.48 -2.10 -14.75
N THR A 242 12.70 -1.51 -15.66
CA THR A 242 12.96 -1.56 -17.11
C THR A 242 13.74 -0.33 -17.59
N VAL A 243 13.95 0.67 -16.73
CA VAL A 243 14.62 1.91 -17.07
C VAL A 243 16.13 1.68 -17.01
N SER A 244 16.77 1.66 -18.18
CA SER A 244 18.22 1.53 -18.27
C SER A 244 18.87 2.74 -17.58
N LYS A 245 19.67 2.52 -16.52
CA LYS A 245 20.56 3.57 -15.99
C LYS A 245 21.49 3.99 -17.13
N VAL A 246 21.21 5.12 -17.78
CA VAL A 246 22.16 5.73 -18.72
C VAL A 246 23.37 6.10 -17.87
N LYS A 247 24.46 5.34 -18.01
CA LYS A 247 25.75 5.69 -17.40
C LYS A 247 26.17 7.05 -17.99
N SER A 248 26.09 8.10 -17.20
CA SER A 248 26.77 9.37 -17.44
C SER A 248 28.28 9.20 -17.29
#